data_AF-A0A934ESH9-F1
#
_entry.id   AF-A0A934ESH9-F1
#
_cell.length_a   1.000
_cell.length_b   1.000
_cell.length_c   1.000
_cell.angle_alpha   90.00
_cell.angle_beta   90.00
_cell.angle_gamma   90.00
#
_symmetry.space_group_name_H-M   'P 1'
#
loop_
_entity.id
_entity.type
_entity.pdbx_description
1 polymer ?
#
loop_
_entity_poly.entity_id
_entity_poly.type
_entity_poly.pdbx_seq_one_letter_code
_entity_poly.pdbx_strand_id
1 'polypeptide(L)'
;MLDDITTGNTKKDGRDFSFWFVGRIEKWCKENNIPFDAKRYGLRNTDDIEIKWGIYKKGELRDVWASSSDKTAMSILIRGDFTFIFRKTDNHEERREVRLINEGDYAIWREDLEHTWRMDKDSEILTLRW
;
A
#
# COMPACT_ATOMS: atom_id res chain seq x y z
N MET A 1 -13.56 7.95 -29.48
CA MET A 1 -12.47 7.46 -28.61
C MET A 1 -13.12 7.15 -27.27
N LEU A 2 -12.70 6.12 -26.54
CA LEU A 2 -13.26 5.84 -25.21
C LEU A 2 -12.52 6.76 -24.22
N ASP A 3 -13.14 7.90 -23.89
CA ASP A 3 -12.48 8.97 -23.13
C ASP A 3 -12.39 8.68 -21.62
N ASP A 4 -13.08 7.64 -21.14
CA ASP A 4 -13.11 7.20 -19.73
C ASP A 4 -12.11 6.05 -19.45
N ILE A 5 -10.89 6.13 -19.99
CA ILE A 5 -9.83 5.15 -19.73
C ILE A 5 -8.58 5.87 -19.22
N THR A 6 -8.14 5.51 -18.01
CA THR A 6 -6.84 5.94 -17.48
C THR A 6 -5.84 4.80 -17.58
N THR A 7 -4.73 5.04 -18.30
CA THR A 7 -3.61 4.09 -18.40
C THR A 7 -2.36 4.68 -17.77
N GLY A 8 -1.50 3.82 -17.24
CA GLY A 8 -0.28 4.28 -16.56
C GLY A 8 0.66 3.14 -16.20
N ASN A 9 1.65 3.44 -15.35
CA ASN A 9 2.57 2.46 -14.78
C ASN A 9 2.68 2.71 -13.28
N THR A 10 2.34 1.70 -12.48
CA THR A 10 2.29 1.80 -11.01
C THR A 10 3.61 2.29 -10.39
N LYS A 11 4.76 1.93 -10.95
CA LYS A 11 6.08 2.36 -10.46
C LYS A 11 6.34 3.85 -10.71
N LYS A 12 5.86 4.37 -11.84
CA LYS A 12 5.99 5.80 -12.19
C LYS A 12 4.94 6.62 -11.45
N ASP A 13 3.69 6.18 -11.48
CA ASP A 13 2.54 6.96 -11.05
C ASP A 13 2.35 6.99 -9.54
N GLY A 14 2.89 6.00 -8.82
CA GLY A 14 2.89 5.97 -7.35
C GLY A 14 4.11 6.64 -6.71
N ARG A 15 5.11 7.09 -7.49
CA ARG A 15 6.39 7.58 -6.95
C ARG A 15 6.22 8.77 -6.01
N ASP A 16 5.36 9.70 -6.37
CA ASP A 16 5.10 10.92 -5.60
C ASP A 16 4.26 10.63 -4.33
N PHE A 17 3.66 9.45 -4.25
CA PHE A 17 2.64 9.09 -3.26
C PHE A 17 3.05 7.88 -2.42
N SER A 18 4.34 7.69 -2.13
CA SER A 18 4.82 6.53 -1.35
C SER A 18 4.32 5.19 -1.91
N PHE A 19 4.33 5.07 -3.24
CA PHE A 19 3.90 3.94 -4.05
C PHE A 19 2.37 3.73 -4.17
N TRP A 20 1.53 4.58 -3.57
CA TRP A 20 0.09 4.60 -3.82
C TRP A 20 -0.20 5.19 -5.20
N PHE A 21 -0.87 4.46 -6.09
CA PHE A 21 -1.16 4.96 -7.44
C PHE A 21 -2.65 5.20 -7.70
N VAL A 22 -3.54 4.67 -6.85
CA VAL A 22 -4.98 4.98 -6.79
C VAL A 22 -5.33 5.35 -5.35
N GLY A 23 -6.21 6.33 -5.16
CA GLY A 23 -6.70 6.74 -3.84
C GLY A 23 -7.09 8.21 -3.79
N ARG A 24 -7.04 8.81 -2.59
CA ARG A 24 -7.44 10.20 -2.32
C ARG A 24 -6.40 11.23 -2.81
N ILE A 25 -6.09 11.21 -4.10
CA ILE A 25 -5.01 12.00 -4.70
C ILE A 25 -5.26 13.50 -4.58
N GLU A 26 -6.48 13.98 -4.82
CA GLU A 26 -6.83 15.40 -4.67
C GLU A 26 -6.64 15.88 -3.23
N LYS A 27 -7.06 15.07 -2.25
CA LYS A 27 -6.84 15.34 -0.83
C LYS A 27 -5.34 15.43 -0.52
N TRP A 28 -4.55 14.46 -0.99
CA TRP A 28 -3.09 14.49 -0.82
C TRP A 28 -2.47 15.73 -1.47
N CYS A 29 -2.90 16.12 -2.68
CA CYS A 29 -2.40 17.31 -3.37
C CYS A 29 -2.62 18.56 -2.51
N LYS A 30 -3.83 18.71 -1.95
CA LYS A 30 -4.17 19.81 -1.03
C LYS A 30 -3.29 19.82 0.22
N GLU A 31 -3.10 18.66 0.86
CA GLU A 31 -2.28 18.53 2.08
C GLU A 31 -0.79 18.84 1.84
N ASN A 32 -0.30 18.68 0.61
CA ASN A 32 1.09 18.89 0.22
C ASN A 32 1.32 20.19 -0.58
N ASN A 33 0.33 21.08 -0.66
CA ASN A 33 0.37 22.32 -1.45
C ASN A 33 0.74 22.12 -2.94
N ILE A 34 0.25 21.03 -3.53
CA ILE A 34 0.41 20.70 -4.95
C ILE A 34 -0.93 20.95 -5.66
N PRO A 35 -0.96 21.65 -6.82
CA PRO A 35 -2.19 21.77 -7.60
C PRO A 35 -2.70 20.42 -8.11
N PHE A 36 -4.00 20.18 -7.98
CA PHE A 36 -4.63 18.99 -8.55
C PHE A 36 -4.77 19.13 -10.08
N ASP A 37 -4.31 18.11 -10.81
CA ASP A 37 -4.39 18.03 -12.27
C ASP A 37 -5.25 16.81 -12.66
N ALA A 38 -6.54 17.08 -12.91
CA ALA A 38 -7.51 16.04 -13.26
C ALA A 38 -7.10 15.25 -14.52
N LYS A 39 -6.39 15.87 -15.47
CA LYS A 39 -5.92 15.20 -16.69
C LYS A 39 -4.74 14.28 -16.42
N ARG A 40 -3.83 14.67 -15.52
CA ARG A 40 -2.68 13.86 -15.09
C ARG A 40 -3.12 12.66 -14.23
N TYR A 41 -4.08 12.87 -13.33
CA TYR A 41 -4.48 11.84 -12.37
C TYR A 41 -5.58 10.93 -12.92
N GLY A 42 -6.50 11.45 -13.73
CA GLY A 42 -7.59 10.68 -14.33
C GLY A 42 -8.40 9.95 -13.26
N LEU A 43 -8.81 8.71 -13.57
CA LEU A 43 -9.62 7.84 -12.72
C LEU A 43 -8.87 7.27 -11.50
N ARG A 44 -7.62 7.68 -11.27
CA ARG A 44 -6.85 7.25 -10.09
C ARG A 44 -7.24 7.99 -8.82
N ASN A 45 -7.94 9.12 -8.94
CA ASN A 45 -8.50 9.83 -7.79
C ASN A 45 -9.86 9.23 -7.40
N THR A 46 -9.95 8.66 -6.20
CA THR A 46 -11.18 8.08 -5.63
C THR A 46 -11.09 8.03 -4.10
N ASP A 47 -12.24 8.12 -3.43
CA ASP A 47 -12.35 7.91 -1.98
C ASP A 47 -12.64 6.45 -1.59
N ASP A 48 -13.04 5.62 -2.56
CA ASP A 48 -13.58 4.27 -2.34
C ASP A 48 -12.49 3.24 -2.05
N ILE A 49 -11.35 3.36 -2.72
CA ILE A 49 -10.25 2.40 -2.61
C ILE A 49 -8.90 3.09 -2.77
N GLU A 50 -7.91 2.63 -2.01
CA GLU A 50 -6.51 3.01 -2.18
C GLU A 50 -5.73 1.78 -2.66
N ILE A 51 -4.85 1.96 -3.64
CA ILE A 51 -4.04 0.86 -4.18
C ILE A 51 -2.57 1.29 -4.25
N LYS A 52 -1.69 0.44 -3.70
CA LYS A 52 -0.25 0.62 -3.65
C LYS A 52 0.47 -0.54 -4.31
N TRP A 53 1.50 -0.22 -5.09
CA TRP A 53 2.41 -1.20 -5.69
C TRP A 53 3.79 -1.13 -5.01
N GLY A 54 4.06 -2.02 -4.07
CA GLY A 54 5.33 -2.08 -3.36
C GLY A 54 6.37 -2.92 -4.11
N ILE A 55 7.61 -2.42 -4.16
CA ILE A 55 8.77 -3.16 -4.66
C ILE A 55 9.86 -3.00 -3.62
N TYR A 56 10.31 -4.12 -3.08
CA TYR A 56 11.23 -4.14 -1.95
C TYR A 56 12.40 -5.07 -2.26
N LYS A 57 13.58 -4.68 -1.79
CA LYS A 57 14.81 -5.45 -1.97
C LYS A 57 15.07 -6.38 -0.79
N LYS A 58 15.75 -7.48 -1.06
CA LYS A 58 16.23 -8.38 -0.01
C LYS A 58 16.98 -7.59 1.07
N GLY A 59 16.63 -7.85 2.33
CA GLY A 59 17.22 -7.20 3.49
C GLY A 59 16.56 -5.87 3.86
N GLU A 60 15.66 -5.32 3.03
CA GLU A 60 14.87 -4.17 3.43
C GLU A 60 13.88 -4.55 4.53
N LEU A 61 13.70 -3.63 5.46
CA LEU A 61 12.67 -3.68 6.48
C LEU A 61 12.16 -2.28 6.76
N ARG A 62 11.01 -2.21 7.43
CA ARG A 62 10.46 -0.95 7.90
C ARG A 62 10.74 -0.77 9.38
N ASP A 63 11.65 0.14 9.74
CA ASP A 63 12.00 0.37 11.14
C ASP A 63 10.86 0.97 11.98
N VAL A 64 9.86 1.56 11.32
CA VAL A 64 8.73 2.24 11.95
C VAL A 64 7.43 1.51 11.66
N TRP A 65 6.62 1.29 12.69
CA TRP A 65 5.28 0.73 12.55
C TRP A 65 4.42 1.65 11.69
N ALA A 66 3.82 1.10 10.64
CA ALA A 66 2.79 1.80 9.89
C ALA A 66 1.55 1.90 10.79
N SER A 67 1.11 3.12 11.06
CA SER A 67 -0.13 3.40 11.79
C SER A 67 -1.28 2.67 11.13
N SER A 68 -2.23 2.24 11.97
CA SER A 68 -3.47 1.69 11.45
C SER A 68 -4.23 2.74 10.65
N SER A 69 -4.97 2.28 9.64
CA SER A 69 -5.95 3.10 8.92
C SER A 69 -7.33 2.86 9.50
N ASP A 70 -8.24 3.81 9.34
CA ASP A 70 -9.69 3.64 9.55
C ASP A 70 -10.36 2.71 8.51
N LYS A 71 -9.56 2.02 7.70
CA LYS A 71 -9.95 1.17 6.56
C LYS A 71 -9.48 -0.25 6.78
N THR A 72 -10.23 -1.20 6.21
CA THR A 72 -9.76 -2.58 6.04
C THR A 72 -8.63 -2.56 5.02
N ALA A 73 -7.57 -3.31 5.27
CA ALA A 73 -6.42 -3.39 4.39
C ALA A 73 -6.14 -4.84 3.97
N MET A 74 -5.68 -5.01 2.73
CA MET A 74 -5.22 -6.28 2.20
C MET A 74 -3.86 -6.09 1.55
N SER A 75 -2.98 -7.07 1.67
CA SER A 75 -1.79 -7.17 0.81
C SER A 75 -1.67 -8.54 0.19
N ILE A 76 -1.36 -8.57 -1.09
CA ILE A 76 -1.22 -9.78 -1.92
C ILE A 76 0.21 -9.83 -2.43
N LEU A 77 0.90 -10.93 -2.17
CA LEU A 77 2.22 -11.19 -2.72
C LEU A 77 2.11 -11.43 -4.23
N ILE A 78 2.74 -10.57 -5.02
CA ILE A 78 2.84 -10.79 -6.47
C ILE A 78 3.99 -11.74 -6.77
N ARG A 79 5.13 -11.54 -6.10
CA ARG A 79 6.31 -12.40 -6.16
C ARG A 79 7.26 -12.10 -5.01
N GLY A 80 8.02 -13.09 -4.57
CA GLY A 80 9.09 -12.93 -3.58
C GLY A 80 8.84 -13.64 -2.26
N ASP A 81 9.25 -13.01 -1.17
CA ASP A 81 9.12 -13.51 0.19
C ASP A 81 8.93 -12.30 1.13
N PHE A 82 7.70 -12.12 1.61
CA PHE A 82 7.29 -10.94 2.33
C PHE A 82 6.78 -11.35 3.72
N THR A 83 7.40 -10.84 4.78
CA THR A 83 6.92 -11.06 6.14
C THR A 83 6.33 -9.79 6.71
N PHE A 84 5.04 -9.83 7.08
CA PHE A 84 4.42 -8.84 7.95
C PHE A 84 4.63 -9.22 9.42
N ILE A 85 4.77 -8.20 10.25
CA ILE A 85 4.69 -8.33 11.70
C ILE A 85 3.59 -7.37 12.16
N PHE A 86 2.54 -7.91 12.74
CA PHE A 86 1.40 -7.15 13.26
C PHE A 86 1.48 -7.01 14.77
N ARG A 87 0.91 -5.92 15.30
CA ARG A 87 0.62 -5.75 16.73
C ARG A 87 -0.66 -4.96 16.94
N LYS A 88 -1.30 -5.11 18.10
CA LYS A 88 -2.42 -4.25 18.48
C LYS A 88 -1.95 -2.84 18.82
N THR A 89 -2.79 -1.84 18.53
CA THR A 89 -2.56 -0.42 18.83
C THR A 89 -2.74 -0.05 20.31
N ASP A 90 -3.33 -0.91 21.13
CA ASP A 90 -3.69 -0.61 22.53
C ASP A 90 -2.51 -0.73 23.50
N ASN A 91 -1.92 -1.92 23.60
CA ASN A 91 -0.85 -2.26 24.53
C ASN A 91 0.47 -2.62 23.83
N HIS A 92 0.44 -2.85 22.52
CA HIS A 92 1.60 -3.22 21.68
C HIS A 92 2.30 -4.53 22.09
N GLU A 93 1.70 -5.32 22.99
CA GLU A 93 2.29 -6.54 23.54
C GLU A 93 2.04 -7.76 22.64
N GLU A 94 0.80 -7.89 22.14
CA GLU A 94 0.44 -8.98 21.25
C GLU A 94 1.04 -8.76 19.86
N ARG A 95 1.85 -9.73 19.41
CA ARG A 95 2.47 -9.71 18.07
C ARG A 95 2.16 -10.97 17.29
N ARG A 96 1.97 -10.81 15.98
CA ARG A 96 1.79 -11.92 15.04
C ARG A 96 2.64 -11.70 13.80
N GLU A 97 3.50 -12.66 13.48
CA GLU A 97 4.17 -12.71 12.20
C GLU A 97 3.32 -13.44 11.16
N VAL A 98 3.26 -12.90 9.95
CA VAL A 98 2.57 -13.51 8.81
C VAL A 98 3.52 -13.44 7.62
N ARG A 99 3.99 -14.62 7.18
CA ARG A 99 4.90 -14.75 6.05
C ARG A 99 4.11 -15.20 4.82
N LEU A 100 4.29 -14.48 3.72
CA LEU A 100 3.75 -14.76 2.40
C LEU A 100 4.92 -15.23 1.53
N ILE A 101 4.83 -16.43 0.96
CA ILE A 101 5.93 -17.05 0.19
C ILE A 101 5.51 -17.56 -1.20
N ASN A 102 4.22 -17.83 -1.40
CA ASN A 102 3.68 -18.27 -2.67
C ASN A 102 2.99 -17.09 -3.37
N GLU A 103 3.17 -16.97 -4.69
CA GLU A 103 2.47 -15.95 -5.48
C GLU A 103 0.95 -16.08 -5.24
N GLY A 104 0.30 -14.96 -4.92
CA GLY A 104 -1.11 -14.91 -4.54
C GLY A 104 -1.40 -15.07 -3.05
N ASP A 105 -0.41 -15.43 -2.20
CA ASP A 105 -0.56 -15.39 -0.75
C ASP A 105 -1.00 -13.98 -0.31
N TYR A 106 -1.91 -13.89 0.66
CA TYR A 106 -2.45 -12.61 1.09
C TYR A 106 -2.63 -12.52 2.61
N ALA A 107 -2.61 -11.29 3.11
CA ALA A 107 -2.99 -10.94 4.48
C ALA A 107 -4.05 -9.85 4.44
N ILE A 108 -5.09 -9.97 5.28
CA ILE A 108 -6.14 -8.97 5.46
C ILE A 108 -6.16 -8.57 6.94
N TRP A 109 -6.25 -7.28 7.23
CA TRP A 109 -6.28 -6.77 8.60
C TRP A 109 -7.17 -5.52 8.72
N ARG A 110 -7.52 -5.20 9.96
CA ARG A 110 -8.41 -4.10 10.36
C ARG A 110 -7.64 -2.96 11.04
N GLU A 111 -8.39 -1.94 11.38
CA GLU A 111 -7.98 -0.66 11.96
C GLU A 111 -7.34 -0.72 13.35
N ASP A 112 -7.38 -1.86 14.02
CA ASP A 112 -6.77 -2.07 15.35
C ASP A 112 -5.35 -2.67 15.29
N LEU A 113 -4.84 -2.94 14.08
CA LEU A 113 -3.52 -3.51 13.86
C LEU A 113 -2.55 -2.55 13.19
N GLU A 114 -1.47 -2.23 13.89
CA GLU A 114 -0.27 -1.67 13.27
C GLU A 114 0.56 -2.79 12.66
N HIS A 115 1.37 -2.46 11.65
CA HIS A 115 2.28 -3.43 11.07
C HIS A 115 3.62 -2.84 10.67
N THR A 116 4.63 -3.70 10.72
CA THR A 116 5.90 -3.52 10.02
C THR A 116 6.14 -4.72 9.09
N TRP A 117 7.21 -4.69 8.31
CA TRP A 117 7.56 -5.73 7.36
C TRP A 117 9.07 -5.89 7.20
N ARG A 118 9.48 -7.05 6.70
CA ARG A 118 10.86 -7.39 6.30
C ARG A 118 10.89 -8.29 5.07
N MET A 119 11.97 -8.19 4.30
CA MET A 119 12.17 -8.95 3.05
C MET A 119 13.33 -9.93 3.15
N ASP A 120 13.05 -11.22 2.98
CA ASP A 120 14.09 -12.25 2.85
C ASP A 120 14.58 -12.41 1.39
N LYS A 121 13.77 -11.95 0.43
CA LYS A 121 14.05 -11.91 -1.01
C LYS A 121 13.54 -10.60 -1.62
N ASP A 122 14.00 -10.28 -2.83
CA ASP A 122 13.37 -9.24 -3.63
C ASP A 122 11.89 -9.58 -3.81
N SER A 123 11.02 -8.64 -3.48
CA SER A 123 9.58 -8.86 -3.36
C SER A 123 8.78 -7.75 -4.04
N GLU A 124 7.69 -8.13 -4.69
CA GLU A 124 6.66 -7.22 -5.16
C GLU A 124 5.32 -7.56 -4.52
N ILE A 125 4.63 -6.55 -4.02
CA ILE A 125 3.38 -6.70 -3.27
C ILE A 125 2.36 -5.67 -3.71
N LEU A 126 1.10 -6.07 -3.80
CA LEU A 126 -0.03 -5.18 -4.05
C LEU A 126 -0.79 -4.98 -2.75
N THR A 127 -0.93 -3.74 -2.29
CA THR A 127 -1.71 -3.40 -1.09
C THR A 127 -2.95 -2.62 -1.48
N LEU A 128 -4.10 -2.98 -0.91
CA LEU A 128 -5.39 -2.33 -1.10
C LEU A 128 -5.96 -1.88 0.25
N ARG A 129 -6.72 -0.78 0.27
CA ARG A 129 -7.50 -0.33 1.44
C ARG A 129 -8.87 0.17 1.04
N TRP A 130 -9.90 -0.19 1.81
CA TRP A 130 -11.30 0.21 1.62
C TRP A 130 -12.06 0.29 2.95
#